data_AF-A0A1J8P030-F1
#
_entry.id   AF-A0A1J8P030-F1
#
_cell.length_a   1.000
_cell.length_b   1.000
_cell.length_c   1.000
_cell.angle_alpha   90.00
_cell.angle_beta   90.00
_cell.angle_gamma   90.00
#
_symmetry.space_group_name_H-M   'P 1'
#
loop_
_entity.id
_entity.type
_entity.pdbx_description
1 polymer ?
#
loop_
_entity_poly.entity_id
_entity_poly.type
_entity_poly.pdbx_seq_one_letter_code
_entity_poly.pdbx_strand_id
1 'polypeptide(L)'
;SSSDLVAIFSEAIAKGTGDIVIKESGDGTVFETLSILGNNITIGGADNRTLTINPSADLESNKSYYIEIVAGALTDVAGNDFAGINNATDWTFSAASLSTTVVWSGTDVDATDSY
;
A
#
# COMPACT_ATOMS: atom_id res chain seq x y z
N SER A 1 -10.55 -0.53 4.61
CA SER A 1 -10.34 0.11 3.29
C SER A 1 -8.89 -0.06 2.90
N SER A 2 -8.62 -0.86 1.86
CA SER A 2 -7.29 -0.95 1.27
C SER A 2 -7.04 0.37 0.53
N SER A 3 -5.89 0.97 0.80
CA SER A 3 -5.46 2.22 0.17
C SER A 3 -4.29 1.91 -0.76
N ASP A 4 -4.35 2.44 -1.96
CA ASP A 4 -3.29 2.31 -2.94
C ASP A 4 -2.01 2.99 -2.44
N LEU A 5 -0.89 2.29 -2.60
CA LEU A 5 0.45 2.85 -2.39
C LEU A 5 1.00 3.23 -3.76
N VAL A 6 1.38 4.51 -3.92
CA VAL A 6 1.73 5.07 -5.21
C VAL A 6 3.13 5.66 -5.19
N ALA A 7 3.95 5.29 -6.18
CA ALA A 7 5.26 5.88 -6.44
C ALA A 7 5.33 6.44 -7.87
N ILE A 8 5.99 7.59 -8.03
CA ILE A 8 6.20 8.24 -9.34
C ILE A 8 7.69 8.24 -9.64
N PHE A 9 8.06 7.66 -10.79
CA PHE A 9 9.44 7.52 -11.25
C PHE A 9 9.88 8.71 -12.11
N SER A 10 11.19 8.92 -12.22
CA SER A 10 11.79 9.95 -13.08
C SER A 10 11.69 9.64 -14.58
N GLU A 11 11.43 8.37 -14.92
CA GLU A 11 11.32 7.87 -16.28
C GLU A 11 10.24 6.78 -16.38
N ALA A 12 9.89 6.43 -17.62
CA ALA A 12 8.91 5.39 -17.90
C ALA A 12 9.40 4.03 -17.41
N ILE A 13 8.53 3.32 -16.68
CA ILE A 13 8.83 2.01 -16.12
C ILE A 13 8.02 0.91 -16.80
N ALA A 14 8.51 -0.32 -16.70
CA ALA A 14 7.84 -1.54 -17.10
C ALA A 14 7.97 -2.61 -16.00
N LYS A 15 7.07 -3.61 -16.02
CA LYS A 15 7.15 -4.76 -15.13
C LYS A 15 8.26 -5.70 -15.58
N GLY A 16 9.17 -6.04 -14.68
CA GLY A 16 10.14 -7.11 -14.84
C GLY A 16 9.66 -8.40 -14.17
N THR A 17 10.49 -8.98 -13.31
CA THR A 17 10.18 -10.21 -12.58
C THR A 17 10.53 -10.10 -11.11
N GLY A 18 9.78 -10.81 -10.26
CA GLY A 18 9.99 -10.83 -8.81
C GLY A 18 8.80 -10.25 -8.07
N ASP A 19 9.06 -9.86 -6.83
CA ASP A 19 8.02 -9.51 -5.87
C ASP A 19 8.25 -8.13 -5.24
N ILE A 20 7.16 -7.55 -4.78
CA ILE A 20 7.11 -6.41 -3.87
C ILE A 20 6.65 -6.94 -2.51
N VAL A 21 7.36 -6.57 -1.44
CA VAL A 21 7.06 -7.03 -0.09
C VAL A 21 6.69 -5.82 0.78
N ILE A 22 5.55 -5.92 1.45
CA ILE A 22 5.09 -4.96 2.45
C ILE A 22 5.44 -5.53 3.82
N LYS A 23 6.15 -4.77 4.65
CA LYS A 23 6.64 -5.21 5.95
C LYS A 23 6.31 -4.21 7.03
N GLU A 24 6.03 -4.69 8.24
CA GLU A 24 5.85 -3.84 9.41
C GLU A 24 7.19 -3.24 9.83
N SER A 25 7.23 -1.93 10.08
CA SER A 25 8.46 -1.22 10.47
C SER A 25 8.96 -1.58 11.86
N GLY A 26 8.09 -2.12 12.73
CA GLY A 26 8.42 -2.40 14.14
C GLY A 26 9.39 -3.58 14.31
N ASP A 27 9.19 -4.64 13.55
CA ASP A 27 9.95 -5.90 13.67
C ASP A 27 10.36 -6.50 12.31
N GLY A 28 9.97 -5.89 11.20
CA GLY A 28 10.24 -6.39 9.85
C GLY A 28 9.38 -7.59 9.44
N THR A 29 8.31 -7.90 10.19
CA THR A 29 7.38 -8.96 9.83
C THR A 29 6.74 -8.67 8.47
N VAL A 30 6.67 -9.68 7.62
CA VAL A 30 6.01 -9.57 6.31
C VAL A 30 4.51 -9.46 6.53
N PHE A 31 3.94 -8.33 6.12
CA PHE A 31 2.49 -8.14 6.03
C PHE A 31 1.95 -8.81 4.77
N GLU A 32 2.61 -8.56 3.62
CA GLU A 32 2.15 -9.09 2.34
C GLU A 32 3.32 -9.23 1.35
N THR A 33 3.25 -10.25 0.49
CA THR A 33 4.14 -10.41 -0.67
C THR A 33 3.31 -10.44 -1.93
N LEU A 34 3.65 -9.59 -2.89
CA LEU A 34 2.90 -9.34 -4.10
C LEU A 34 3.80 -9.55 -5.31
N SER A 35 3.43 -10.48 -6.18
CA SER A 35 4.15 -10.60 -7.46
C SER A 35 4.01 -9.32 -8.27
N ILE A 36 5.09 -8.85 -8.89
CA ILE A 36 5.04 -7.67 -9.77
C ILE A 36 4.04 -7.89 -10.92
N LEU A 37 3.87 -9.14 -11.36
CA LEU A 37 2.93 -9.51 -12.42
C LEU A 37 1.48 -9.65 -11.93
N GLY A 38 1.24 -9.52 -10.63
CA GLY A 38 -0.09 -9.54 -10.03
C GLY A 38 -1.00 -8.42 -10.52
N ASN A 39 -2.31 -8.67 -10.50
CA ASN A 39 -3.35 -7.72 -10.90
C ASN A 39 -3.45 -6.50 -9.97
N ASN A 40 -2.95 -6.67 -8.76
CA ASN A 40 -2.93 -5.65 -7.73
C ASN A 40 -1.73 -4.69 -7.89
N ILE A 41 -0.86 -4.94 -8.87
CA ILE A 41 0.22 -4.04 -9.28
C ILE A 41 -0.14 -3.47 -10.64
N THR A 42 -0.17 -2.15 -10.77
CA THR A 42 -0.39 -1.48 -12.05
C THR A 42 0.70 -0.46 -12.34
N ILE A 43 1.00 -0.28 -13.62
CA ILE A 43 1.85 0.79 -14.13
C ILE A 43 0.99 1.65 -15.05
N GLY A 44 1.04 2.97 -14.87
CA GLY A 44 0.29 3.91 -15.68
C GLY A 44 0.69 5.35 -15.41
N GLY A 45 -0.28 6.26 -15.45
CA GLY A 45 -0.05 7.69 -15.32
C GLY A 45 0.61 8.30 -16.57
N ALA A 46 1.17 9.50 -16.42
CA ALA A 46 1.90 10.15 -17.51
C ALA A 46 3.13 9.32 -17.90
N ASP A 47 3.24 8.96 -19.17
CA ASP A 47 4.34 8.20 -19.77
C ASP A 47 4.69 6.89 -19.02
N ASN A 48 3.71 6.19 -18.43
CA ASN A 48 3.93 4.95 -17.65
C ASN A 48 4.93 5.12 -16.49
N ARG A 49 4.89 6.26 -15.80
CA ARG A 49 5.82 6.59 -14.70
C ARG A 49 5.28 6.32 -13.30
N THR A 50 4.03 5.89 -13.19
CA THR A 50 3.37 5.67 -11.90
C THR A 50 3.24 4.18 -11.62
N LEU A 51 3.85 3.72 -10.53
CA LEU A 51 3.59 2.42 -9.93
C LEU A 51 2.48 2.56 -8.90
N THR A 52 1.45 1.74 -9.01
CA THR A 52 0.40 1.61 -8.00
C THR A 52 0.40 0.18 -7.47
N ILE A 53 0.49 0.05 -6.14
CA ILE A 53 0.39 -1.19 -5.40
C ILE A 53 -0.92 -1.14 -4.61
N ASN A 54 -1.81 -2.10 -4.85
CA ASN A 54 -3.02 -2.30 -4.08
C ASN A 54 -2.80 -3.51 -3.14
N PRO A 55 -2.65 -3.30 -1.82
CA PRO A 55 -2.61 -4.40 -0.86
C PRO A 55 -3.91 -5.22 -0.92
N SER A 56 -3.83 -6.55 -0.90
CA SER A 56 -5.04 -7.39 -0.97
C SER A 56 -5.83 -7.40 0.34
N ALA A 57 -5.16 -7.09 1.45
CA ALA A 57 -5.75 -6.93 2.77
C ALA A 57 -5.68 -5.48 3.23
N ASP A 58 -6.64 -5.11 4.08
CA ASP A 58 -6.61 -3.81 4.77
C ASP A 58 -5.37 -3.73 5.67
N LEU A 59 -4.57 -2.69 5.49
CA LEU A 59 -3.48 -2.37 6.40
C LEU A 59 -4.04 -2.05 7.80
N GLU A 60 -3.40 -2.60 8.83
CA GLU A 60 -3.82 -2.33 10.21
C GLU A 60 -3.58 -0.87 10.58
N SER A 61 -4.61 -0.21 11.11
CA SER A 61 -4.57 1.18 11.54
C SER A 61 -3.53 1.42 12.64
N ASN A 62 -2.89 2.58 12.65
CA ASN A 62 -1.86 2.96 13.62
C ASN A 62 -0.58 2.11 13.58
N LYS A 63 -0.38 1.30 12.53
CA LYS A 63 0.90 0.64 12.25
C LYS A 63 1.70 1.41 11.20
N SER A 64 3.01 1.25 11.27
CA SER A 64 3.95 1.74 10.25
C SER A 64 4.46 0.57 9.42
N TYR A 65 4.62 0.82 8.13
CA TYR A 65 5.07 -0.16 7.16
C TYR A 65 6.17 0.43 6.28
N TYR A 66 6.89 -0.46 5.62
CA TYR A 66 7.80 -0.12 4.55
C TYR A 66 7.70 -1.11 3.40
N ILE A 67 8.20 -0.70 2.24
CA ILE A 67 8.16 -1.47 1.00
C ILE A 67 9.57 -1.90 0.61
N GLU A 68 9.74 -3.19 0.38
CA GLU A 68 10.89 -3.75 -0.32
C GLU A 68 10.48 -4.11 -1.76
N ILE A 69 11.28 -3.72 -2.74
CA ILE A 69 11.13 -4.07 -4.15
C ILE A 69 12.42 -4.76 -4.56
N VAL A 70 12.36 -6.03 -4.97
CA VAL A 70 13.57 -6.73 -5.41
C VAL A 70 14.13 -6.08 -6.68
N ALA A 71 15.46 -6.06 -6.81
CA ALA A 71 16.12 -5.62 -8.04
C ALA A 71 15.56 -6.37 -9.27
N GLY A 72 15.31 -5.66 -10.36
CA GLY A 72 14.72 -6.23 -11.58
C GLY A 72 13.20 -6.50 -11.52
N ALA A 73 12.53 -6.20 -10.40
CA ALA A 73 11.06 -6.21 -10.37
C ALA A 73 10.48 -5.14 -11.30
N LEU A 74 11.17 -4.01 -11.45
CA LEU A 74 10.86 -2.97 -12.42
C LEU A 74 12.05 -2.79 -13.36
N THR A 75 11.77 -2.38 -14.58
CA THR A 75 12.78 -1.96 -15.57
C THR A 75 12.39 -0.61 -16.15
N ASP A 76 13.33 0.08 -16.77
CA ASP A 76 13.00 1.14 -17.72
C ASP A 76 12.50 0.55 -19.06
N VAL A 77 12.12 1.42 -19.99
CA VAL A 77 11.68 1.02 -21.35
C VAL A 77 12.81 0.49 -22.25
N ALA A 78 14.07 0.71 -21.87
CA ALA A 78 15.24 0.18 -22.56
C ALA A 78 15.67 -1.20 -22.03
N GLY A 79 15.03 -1.68 -20.95
CA GLY A 79 15.31 -2.96 -20.30
C GLY A 79 16.42 -2.89 -19.25
N ASN A 80 16.79 -1.71 -18.77
CA ASN A 80 17.67 -1.59 -17.61
C ASN A 80 16.89 -1.83 -16.32
N ASP A 81 17.43 -2.65 -15.43
CA ASP A 81 16.78 -2.99 -14.17
C ASP A 81 16.77 -1.81 -13.20
N PHE A 82 15.63 -1.60 -12.54
CA PHE A 82 15.58 -0.84 -11.30
C PHE A 82 16.36 -1.59 -10.22
N ALA A 83 17.25 -0.88 -9.53
CA ALA A 83 18.10 -1.46 -8.48
C ALA A 83 17.29 -2.03 -7.29
N GLY A 84 16.01 -1.66 -7.19
CA GLY A 84 15.12 -2.11 -6.12
C GLY A 84 15.17 -1.19 -4.90
N ILE A 85 14.40 -1.58 -3.89
CA ILE A 85 14.41 -1.03 -2.54
C ILE A 85 14.61 -2.22 -1.61
N ASN A 86 15.72 -2.25 -0.88
CA ASN A 86 16.10 -3.39 -0.03
C ASN A 86 16.42 -2.95 1.41
N ASN A 87 15.84 -1.84 1.84
CA ASN A 87 16.00 -1.29 3.18
C ASN A 87 14.66 -0.83 3.75
N ALA A 88 14.66 -0.58 5.06
CA ALA A 88 13.46 -0.21 5.80
C ALA A 88 13.17 1.31 5.83
N THR A 89 13.84 2.11 5.00
CA THR A 89 13.83 3.59 5.13
C THR A 89 13.44 4.34 3.87
N ASP A 90 13.67 3.80 2.68
CA ASP A 90 13.45 4.55 1.43
C ASP A 90 11.98 4.77 1.11
N TRP A 91 11.12 3.78 1.41
CA TRP A 91 9.68 3.90 1.26
C TRP A 91 8.95 3.40 2.51
N THR A 92 8.72 4.32 3.44
CA THR A 92 8.00 4.06 4.71
C THR A 92 6.73 4.91 4.80
N PHE A 93 5.70 4.38 5.45
CA PHE A 93 4.46 5.12 5.70
C PHE A 93 3.75 4.60 6.95
N SER A 94 2.78 5.36 7.46
CA SER A 94 1.89 4.93 8.55
C SER A 94 0.47 4.81 8.05
N ALA A 95 -0.20 3.70 8.36
CA ALA A 95 -1.61 3.53 8.08
C ALA A 95 -2.41 4.41 9.05
N ALA A 96 -3.22 5.30 8.48
CA ALA A 96 -4.04 6.22 9.25
C ALA A 96 -5.02 5.48 10.17
N SER A 97 -5.39 6.13 11.28
CA SER A 97 -6.46 5.62 12.14
C SER A 97 -7.80 5.63 11.42
N LEU A 98 -8.60 4.57 11.61
CA LEU A 98 -9.99 4.61 11.22
C LEU A 98 -10.73 5.52 12.20
N SER A 99 -11.13 6.70 11.74
CA SER A 99 -11.90 7.64 12.54
C SER A 99 -13.38 7.28 12.45
N THR A 100 -13.87 6.41 13.33
CA THR A 100 -15.30 6.11 13.44
C THR A 100 -15.95 7.01 14.49
N THR A 101 -16.15 8.29 14.15
CA THR A 101 -17.01 9.14 14.98
C THR A 101 -18.46 8.74 14.73
N VAL A 102 -19.00 7.82 15.53
CA VAL A 102 -20.46 7.62 15.63
C VAL A 102 -20.97 8.62 16.64
N VAL A 103 -21.39 9.80 16.18
CA VAL A 103 -22.19 10.69 17.03
C VAL A 103 -23.63 10.16 17.02
N TRP A 104 -23.96 9.30 17.98
CA TRP A 104 -25.36 9.03 18.26
C TRP A 104 -25.94 10.25 19.00
N SER A 105 -26.74 11.07 18.32
CA SER A 105 -27.46 12.18 18.94
C SER A 105 -28.92 11.81 19.27
N GLY A 106 -29.22 10.53 19.46
CA GLY A 106 -30.53 10.12 19.92
C GLY A 106 -30.69 10.50 21.39
N THR A 107 -31.61 11.40 21.67
CA THR A 107 -32.10 11.66 23.02
C THR A 107 -32.78 10.40 23.54
N ASP A 108 -32.23 9.88 24.63
CA ASP A 108 -32.92 9.14 25.69
C ASP A 108 -34.07 8.21 25.27
N VAL A 109 -33.78 6.90 25.25
CA VAL A 109 -34.81 5.88 25.50
C VAL A 109 -34.94 5.77 27.02
N ASP A 110 -35.92 6.47 27.60
CA ASP A 110 -36.49 6.05 28.89
C ASP A 110 -38.00 5.80 28.77
N ALA A 111 -38.38 4.77 29.50
CA ALA A 111 -39.50 3.89 29.35
C ALA A 111 -40.74 4.40 30.08
N THR A 112 -41.79 4.74 29.33
CA THR A 112 -43.22 4.55 29.65
C THR A 112 -44.01 5.32 28.61
N ASP A 113 -44.44 4.66 27.54
CA ASP A 113 -45.78 4.97 27.05
C ASP A 113 -46.54 3.66 26.94
N SER A 114 -47.73 3.69 27.52
CA SER A 114 -48.50 2.52 27.95
C SER A 114 -49.55 2.21 26.90
N TYR A 115 -49.56 0.96 26.41
CA TYR A 115 -50.59 0.28 25.60
C TYR A 115 -51.22 1.05 24.41
#